data_AF-A0A4R7V1J9-F1
#
_entry.id   AF-A0A4R7V1J9-F1
#
_cell.length_a   1.000
_cell.length_b   1.000
_cell.length_c   1.000
_cell.angle_alpha   90.00
_cell.angle_beta   90.00
_cell.angle_gamma   90.00
#
_symmetry.space_group_name_H-M   'P 1'
#
loop_
_entity.id
_entity.type
_entity.pdbx_description
1 polymer ?
#
loop_
_entity_poly.entity_id
_entity_poly.type
_entity_poly.pdbx_seq_one_letter_code
_entity_poly.pdbx_strand_id
1 'polypeptide(L)'
;MNAVENDDEAGRSMHLIGGRRVSVSDLVDAGLVPAGAKLRFTRKRIGRTYEASVTDRGRIRLEPGGEEFRTPSRAAAVAAGMRAVDGWLAWVVVDQDRLLDAARQELLDQEIAKVTAAVDRQAKDATQQRVHERLRQARRRADQQDPERITVRDLLAFWGATDRGDQVSLIEADLANHGLVTSPSFRAVTLDTTVSLTTPPDETDETTTVESAVQADPAAEDDEGGGDLDVGLKVGNLSPLRGVMSVDPNSSIGEAITKMLIDDYSQLAVLSGPRNLRGAVTWRSIAQAVQLSPDASVAEAIEPHVDVVPYERDLFEVLPALQQRGFVFVQNESKEIAGIVTMADVAQHYGDMATPFLQLGELDQTLRWILGRTFDIKAVQQLCNKTTITSFDDLAFGDYQRVLENKDAWDTLGWPVDRATFISRLEAIRLIRNKVMHFHPDPVPEDAVDQLRRFNALLHKYRNPA
;
A
#
# COMPACT_ATOMS: atom_id res chain seq x y z
N MET A 1 -13.92 -24.60 -42.02
CA MET A 1 -12.98 -25.27 -41.10
C MET A 1 -11.67 -24.49 -41.19
N ASN A 2 -11.66 -23.30 -40.60
CA ASN A 2 -10.51 -22.39 -40.59
C ASN A 2 -10.07 -22.26 -39.14
N ALA A 3 -8.79 -22.50 -38.92
CA ALA A 3 -8.11 -22.35 -37.65
C ALA A 3 -8.20 -20.89 -37.20
N VAL A 4 -8.69 -20.70 -35.97
CA VAL A 4 -8.51 -19.48 -35.21
C VAL A 4 -7.10 -19.58 -34.61
N GLU A 5 -6.16 -18.84 -35.18
CA GLU A 5 -4.86 -18.60 -34.54
C GLU A 5 -5.10 -17.76 -33.28
N ASN A 6 -4.69 -18.31 -32.14
CA ASN A 6 -4.72 -17.62 -30.86
C ASN A 6 -3.65 -16.53 -30.84
N ASP A 7 -4.09 -15.28 -30.87
CA ASP A 7 -3.26 -14.06 -30.79
C ASP A 7 -2.87 -13.70 -29.33
N ASP A 8 -2.88 -14.68 -28.41
CA ASP A 8 -2.73 -14.47 -26.95
C ASP A 8 -1.27 -14.56 -26.43
N GLU A 9 -0.26 -14.78 -27.30
CA GLU A 9 1.14 -14.87 -26.86
C GLU A 9 1.88 -13.53 -26.77
N ALA A 10 1.35 -12.44 -27.34
CA ALA A 10 2.07 -11.16 -27.41
C ALA A 10 2.13 -10.37 -26.08
N GLY A 11 1.34 -10.75 -25.06
CA GLY A 11 1.23 -10.03 -23.79
C GLY A 11 2.10 -10.52 -22.63
N ARG A 12 2.79 -11.67 -22.75
CA ARG A 12 3.45 -12.33 -21.59
C ARG A 12 4.87 -11.86 -21.25
N SER A 13 5.44 -10.92 -22.00
CA SER A 13 6.85 -10.49 -21.85
C SER A 13 7.04 -9.11 -21.21
N MET A 14 6.21 -8.76 -20.21
CA MET A 14 6.20 -7.40 -19.66
C MET A 14 7.04 -7.21 -18.38
N HIS A 15 7.58 -8.28 -17.79
CA HIS A 15 8.24 -8.26 -16.48
C HIS A 15 9.30 -9.38 -16.36
N LEU A 16 10.31 -9.21 -15.46
CA LEU A 16 11.46 -10.12 -15.29
C LEU A 16 11.07 -11.61 -15.25
N ILE A 17 10.00 -11.93 -14.51
CA ILE A 17 9.29 -13.22 -14.56
C ILE A 17 7.80 -12.94 -14.62
N GLY A 18 7.31 -12.20 -15.62
CA GLY A 18 5.87 -11.91 -15.76
C GLY A 18 5.22 -11.17 -14.58
N GLY A 19 6.00 -10.61 -13.66
CA GLY A 19 5.54 -9.88 -12.48
C GLY A 19 5.19 -10.79 -11.31
N ARG A 20 5.53 -12.08 -11.42
CA ARG A 20 5.36 -13.08 -10.37
C ARG A 20 6.69 -13.37 -9.65
N ARG A 21 6.56 -14.02 -8.49
CA ARG A 21 7.69 -14.51 -7.71
C ARG A 21 8.39 -15.66 -8.42
N VAL A 22 9.71 -15.74 -8.23
CA VAL A 22 10.54 -16.88 -8.64
C VAL A 22 10.12 -18.10 -7.83
N SER A 23 9.87 -19.20 -8.52
CA SER A 23 9.58 -20.52 -7.96
C SER A 23 10.80 -21.44 -8.07
N VAL A 24 10.81 -22.55 -7.33
CA VAL A 24 11.86 -23.57 -7.47
C VAL A 24 11.79 -24.26 -8.85
N SER A 25 10.60 -24.36 -9.46
CA SER A 25 10.46 -24.83 -10.85
C SER A 25 11.21 -23.95 -11.85
N ASP A 26 11.23 -22.63 -11.66
CA ASP A 26 11.99 -21.74 -12.55
C ASP A 26 13.50 -22.03 -12.49
N LEU A 27 14.02 -22.43 -11.32
CA LEU A 27 15.42 -22.83 -11.17
C LEU A 27 15.74 -24.16 -11.85
N VAL A 28 14.78 -25.09 -11.84
CA VAL A 28 14.91 -26.39 -12.51
C VAL A 28 14.86 -26.21 -14.02
N ASP A 29 13.90 -25.43 -14.52
CA ASP A 29 13.72 -25.13 -15.95
C ASP A 29 14.92 -24.39 -16.54
N ALA A 30 15.53 -23.49 -15.76
CA ALA A 30 16.77 -22.80 -16.14
C ALA A 30 18.03 -23.68 -16.01
N GLY A 31 17.92 -24.89 -15.47
CA GLY A 31 19.05 -25.80 -15.25
C GLY A 31 20.00 -25.37 -14.13
N LEU A 32 19.60 -24.42 -13.28
CA LEU A 32 20.38 -23.94 -12.15
C LEU A 32 20.35 -24.93 -10.98
N VAL A 33 19.24 -25.62 -10.78
CA VAL A 33 19.10 -26.66 -9.75
C VAL A 33 18.58 -27.94 -10.42
N PRO A 34 19.30 -29.07 -10.36
CA PRO A 34 18.85 -30.29 -11.02
C PRO A 34 17.64 -30.89 -10.29
N ALA A 35 16.73 -31.51 -11.04
CA ALA A 35 15.70 -32.37 -10.45
C ALA A 35 16.38 -33.53 -9.69
N GLY A 36 15.91 -33.81 -8.48
CA GLY A 36 16.53 -34.74 -7.53
C GLY A 36 17.65 -34.14 -6.70
N ALA A 37 17.97 -32.85 -6.85
CA ALA A 37 18.98 -32.18 -6.02
C ALA A 37 18.68 -32.34 -4.53
N LYS A 38 19.68 -32.74 -3.76
CA LYS A 38 19.56 -32.81 -2.29
C LYS A 38 19.71 -31.42 -1.70
N LEU A 39 18.79 -31.08 -0.81
CA LEU A 39 18.77 -29.85 -0.04
C LEU A 39 19.06 -30.15 1.43
N ARG A 40 19.82 -29.25 2.06
CA ARG A 40 20.15 -29.31 3.49
C ARG A 40 19.84 -27.99 4.16
N PHE A 41 19.13 -28.04 5.28
CA PHE A 41 18.90 -26.90 6.16
C PHE A 41 19.46 -27.20 7.55
N THR A 42 20.47 -26.44 7.99
CA THR A 42 21.12 -26.65 9.30
C THR A 42 20.84 -25.49 10.25
N ARG A 43 20.16 -25.79 11.35
CA ARG A 43 19.95 -24.84 12.45
C ARG A 43 21.09 -24.93 13.46
N LYS A 44 22.13 -24.13 13.24
CA LYS A 44 23.39 -24.14 14.02
C LYS A 44 23.19 -24.02 15.53
N ARG A 45 22.21 -23.21 15.98
CA ARG A 45 21.96 -22.95 17.41
C ARG A 45 21.44 -24.18 18.17
N ILE A 46 20.63 -25.02 17.52
CA ILE A 46 20.06 -26.24 18.11
C ILE A 46 20.75 -27.53 17.62
N GLY A 47 21.74 -27.40 16.73
CA GLY A 47 22.51 -28.51 16.18
C GLY A 47 21.69 -29.48 15.31
N ARG A 48 20.51 -29.11 14.84
CA ARG A 48 19.64 -29.96 14.00
C ARG A 48 19.84 -29.66 12.52
N THR A 49 19.81 -30.71 11.72
CA THR A 49 19.85 -30.63 10.25
C THR A 49 18.65 -31.34 9.68
N TYR A 50 18.03 -30.69 8.69
CA TYR A 50 16.88 -31.18 7.95
C TYR A 50 17.30 -31.42 6.50
N GLU A 51 16.79 -32.49 5.91
CA GLU A 51 17.10 -32.89 4.55
C GLU A 51 15.83 -32.85 3.71
N ALA A 52 15.99 -32.47 2.44
CA ALA A 52 14.93 -32.45 1.46
C ALA A 52 15.49 -32.73 0.07
N SER A 53 14.63 -32.93 -0.92
CA SER A 53 15.01 -33.06 -2.32
C SER A 53 14.13 -32.21 -3.23
N VAL A 54 14.67 -31.76 -4.36
CA VAL A 54 13.90 -31.05 -5.39
C VAL A 54 13.24 -32.07 -6.31
N THR A 55 11.94 -31.97 -6.56
CA THR A 55 11.22 -32.87 -7.47
C THR A 55 11.41 -32.44 -8.93
N ASP A 56 11.01 -33.31 -9.87
CA ASP A 56 10.94 -33.02 -11.31
C ASP A 56 10.02 -31.85 -11.65
N ARG A 57 8.98 -31.63 -10.85
CA ARG A 57 8.07 -30.48 -10.95
C ARG A 57 8.56 -29.23 -10.22
N GLY A 58 9.81 -29.23 -9.73
CA GLY A 58 10.37 -28.11 -8.99
C GLY A 58 9.70 -27.86 -7.64
N ARG A 59 9.23 -28.90 -6.95
CA ARG A 59 8.76 -28.81 -5.55
C ARG A 59 9.84 -29.27 -4.59
N ILE A 60 9.72 -28.91 -3.32
CA ILE A 60 10.60 -29.41 -2.25
C ILE A 60 9.92 -30.55 -1.52
N ARG A 61 10.52 -31.73 -1.55
CA ARG A 61 10.08 -32.91 -0.81
C ARG A 61 10.94 -33.09 0.45
N LEU A 62 10.33 -33.06 1.63
CA LEU A 62 11.05 -33.27 2.90
C LEU A 62 11.38 -34.75 3.12
N GLU A 63 12.55 -35.04 3.69
CA GLU A 63 12.99 -36.40 4.03
C GLU A 63 13.07 -36.59 5.56
N PRO A 64 12.61 -37.73 6.12
CA PRO A 64 12.01 -38.91 5.47
C PRO A 64 10.48 -38.80 5.28
N GLY A 65 9.86 -37.67 5.62
CA GLY A 65 8.39 -37.52 5.66
C GLY A 65 7.69 -37.61 4.29
N GLY A 66 8.41 -37.35 3.20
CA GLY A 66 7.89 -37.42 1.83
C GLY A 66 6.91 -36.31 1.46
N GLU A 67 6.57 -35.40 2.38
CA GLU A 67 5.69 -34.26 2.15
C GLU A 67 6.31 -33.29 1.13
N GLU A 68 5.50 -32.88 0.15
CA GLU A 68 5.92 -31.96 -0.91
C GLU A 68 5.32 -30.58 -0.72
N PHE A 69 6.14 -29.56 -0.91
CA PHE A 69 5.76 -28.15 -0.81
C PHE A 69 6.17 -27.40 -2.07
N ARG A 70 5.33 -26.47 -2.53
CA ARG A 70 5.71 -25.61 -3.66
C ARG A 70 6.75 -24.56 -3.27
N THR A 71 6.69 -24.05 -2.03
CA THR A 71 7.56 -22.96 -1.59
C THR A 71 8.70 -23.43 -0.67
N PRO A 72 9.92 -22.88 -0.82
CA PRO A 72 11.02 -23.15 0.10
C PRO A 72 10.70 -22.82 1.55
N SER A 73 10.00 -21.71 1.77
CA SER A 73 9.67 -21.20 3.09
C SER A 73 8.73 -22.12 3.84
N ARG A 74 7.68 -22.65 3.18
CA ARG A 74 6.76 -23.60 3.82
C ARG A 74 7.47 -24.91 4.15
N ALA A 75 8.30 -25.43 3.23
CA ALA A 75 9.11 -26.61 3.48
C ALA A 75 10.01 -26.44 4.71
N ALA A 76 10.72 -25.30 4.81
CA ALA A 76 11.60 -25.02 5.95
C ALA A 76 10.83 -24.85 7.26
N ALA A 77 9.69 -24.15 7.23
CA ALA A 77 8.81 -23.94 8.39
C ALA A 77 8.28 -25.27 8.94
N VAL A 78 7.76 -26.14 8.07
CA VAL A 78 7.25 -27.47 8.46
C VAL A 78 8.39 -28.35 8.98
N ALA A 79 9.52 -28.41 8.26
CA ALA A 79 10.68 -29.21 8.68
C ALA A 79 11.16 -28.83 10.09
N ALA A 80 11.22 -27.52 10.38
CA ALA A 80 11.73 -27.03 11.65
C ALA A 80 10.68 -26.80 12.73
N GLY A 81 9.39 -27.03 12.45
CA GLY A 81 8.29 -26.78 13.39
C GLY A 81 8.12 -25.30 13.75
N MET A 82 8.40 -24.40 12.82
CA MET A 82 8.30 -22.96 12.98
C MET A 82 7.09 -22.41 12.21
N ARG A 83 6.59 -21.24 12.61
CA ARG A 83 5.48 -20.58 11.92
C ARG A 83 5.91 -20.04 10.55
N ALA A 84 7.09 -19.45 10.47
CA ALA A 84 7.67 -18.90 9.25
C ALA A 84 9.21 -19.01 9.27
N VAL A 85 9.80 -19.23 8.08
CA VAL A 85 11.24 -19.30 7.85
C VAL A 85 11.52 -18.75 6.44
N ASP A 86 12.59 -17.99 6.26
CA ASP A 86 13.06 -17.67 4.91
C ASP A 86 13.71 -18.90 4.27
N GLY A 87 12.91 -19.68 3.54
CA GLY A 87 13.36 -20.92 2.93
C GLY A 87 14.44 -20.75 1.87
N TRP A 88 14.50 -19.58 1.21
CA TRP A 88 15.52 -19.31 0.19
C TRP A 88 16.92 -19.21 0.81
N LEU A 89 17.00 -18.74 2.05
CA LEU A 89 18.23 -18.66 2.84
C LEU A 89 18.45 -19.88 3.75
N ALA A 90 17.42 -20.69 3.98
CA ALA A 90 17.52 -21.88 4.81
C ALA A 90 18.14 -23.07 4.06
N TRP A 91 17.77 -23.28 2.79
CA TRP A 91 18.14 -24.48 2.04
C TRP A 91 19.44 -24.30 1.23
N VAL A 92 20.40 -25.20 1.48
CA VAL A 92 21.65 -25.35 0.71
C VAL A 92 21.50 -26.53 -0.25
N VAL A 93 21.78 -26.31 -1.54
CA VAL A 93 21.92 -27.36 -2.55
C VAL A 93 23.24 -28.09 -2.30
N VAL A 94 23.16 -29.33 -1.81
CA VAL A 94 24.31 -30.07 -1.26
C VAL A 94 25.42 -30.28 -2.30
N ASP A 95 25.05 -30.66 -3.53
CA ASP A 95 26.03 -31.00 -4.56
C ASP A 95 26.75 -29.76 -5.13
N GLN A 96 26.16 -28.58 -4.97
CA GLN A 96 26.67 -27.30 -5.47
C GLN A 96 27.25 -26.41 -4.37
N ASP A 97 27.10 -26.80 -3.10
CA ASP A 97 27.44 -26.03 -1.89
C ASP A 97 27.00 -24.56 -1.95
N ARG A 98 25.75 -24.33 -2.40
CA ARG A 98 25.17 -22.98 -2.54
C ARG A 98 23.73 -22.92 -2.04
N LEU A 99 23.32 -21.75 -1.57
CA LEU A 99 21.94 -21.49 -1.15
C LEU A 99 20.99 -21.47 -2.35
N LEU A 100 19.71 -21.83 -2.12
CA LEU A 100 18.66 -21.63 -3.12
C LEU A 100 18.53 -20.15 -3.51
N ASP A 101 18.72 -19.22 -2.57
CA ASP A 101 18.74 -17.79 -2.89
C ASP A 101 19.84 -17.42 -3.89
N ALA A 102 21.04 -18.02 -3.80
CA ALA A 102 22.11 -17.75 -4.76
C ALA A 102 21.72 -18.18 -6.19
N ALA A 103 21.06 -19.33 -6.32
CA ALA A 103 20.51 -19.78 -7.60
C ALA A 103 19.38 -18.86 -8.10
N ARG A 104 18.53 -18.37 -7.20
CA ARG A 104 17.50 -17.36 -7.52
C ARG A 104 18.09 -16.05 -8.02
N GLN A 105 19.11 -15.51 -7.37
CA GLN A 105 19.78 -14.29 -7.84
C GLN A 105 20.44 -14.50 -9.22
N GLU A 106 21.06 -15.67 -9.46
CA GLU A 106 21.63 -16.00 -10.77
C GLU A 106 20.57 -16.08 -11.86
N LEU A 107 19.39 -16.64 -11.58
CA LEU A 107 18.27 -16.66 -12.52
C LEU A 107 17.86 -15.23 -12.92
N LEU A 108 17.70 -14.34 -11.94
CA LEU A 108 17.33 -12.94 -12.20
C LEU A 108 18.38 -12.21 -13.03
N ASP A 109 19.67 -12.45 -12.75
CA ASP A 109 20.80 -11.93 -13.53
C ASP A 109 20.72 -12.41 -15.00
N GLN A 110 20.42 -13.70 -15.22
CA GLN A 110 20.28 -14.28 -16.55
C GLN A 110 19.07 -13.72 -17.31
N GLU A 111 17.92 -13.57 -16.68
CA GLU A 111 16.71 -13.01 -17.31
C GLU A 111 16.93 -11.55 -17.73
N ILE A 112 17.59 -10.75 -16.90
CA ILE A 112 17.93 -9.37 -17.26
C ILE A 112 18.89 -9.33 -18.44
N ALA A 113 19.91 -10.18 -18.45
CA ALA A 113 20.84 -10.26 -19.57
C ALA A 113 20.12 -10.65 -20.88
N LYS A 114 19.16 -11.60 -20.83
CA LYS A 114 18.32 -11.96 -21.99
C LYS A 114 17.49 -10.78 -22.48
N VAL A 115 16.85 -10.04 -21.57
CA VAL A 115 16.06 -8.84 -21.89
C VAL A 115 16.95 -7.77 -22.54
N THR A 116 18.17 -7.54 -22.02
CA THR A 116 19.11 -6.55 -22.60
C THR A 116 19.56 -6.86 -24.03
N ALA A 117 19.60 -8.15 -24.39
CA ALA A 117 20.05 -8.62 -25.69
C ALA A 117 18.95 -8.59 -26.77
N ALA A 118 17.67 -8.46 -26.37
CA ALA A 118 16.55 -8.34 -27.30
C ALA A 118 16.50 -6.92 -27.90
N VAL A 119 16.56 -6.82 -29.22
CA VAL A 119 16.93 -5.59 -29.95
C VAL A 119 15.87 -4.47 -29.91
N ASP A 120 14.65 -4.70 -29.39
CA ASP A 120 13.48 -3.82 -29.70
C ASP A 120 12.71 -3.17 -28.51
N ARG A 121 13.21 -3.05 -27.26
CA ARG A 121 12.46 -2.38 -26.16
C ARG A 121 13.28 -1.48 -25.21
N GLN A 122 14.05 -0.56 -25.77
CA GLN A 122 15.08 0.25 -25.07
C GLN A 122 14.67 1.06 -23.81
N ALA A 123 13.41 1.42 -23.59
CA ALA A 123 13.01 2.23 -22.42
C ALA A 123 12.56 1.40 -21.19
N LYS A 124 11.81 0.31 -21.42
CA LYS A 124 11.28 -0.53 -20.32
C LYS A 124 12.35 -1.46 -19.75
N ASP A 125 13.21 -1.97 -20.63
CA ASP A 125 14.33 -2.84 -20.29
C ASP A 125 15.33 -2.10 -19.37
N ALA A 126 15.55 -0.81 -19.63
CA ALA A 126 16.40 0.04 -18.81
C ALA A 126 15.83 0.29 -17.40
N THR A 127 14.50 0.41 -17.25
CA THR A 127 13.87 0.55 -15.94
C THR A 127 14.02 -0.73 -15.12
N GLN A 128 13.76 -1.90 -15.71
CA GLN A 128 13.89 -3.19 -15.02
C GLN A 128 15.33 -3.45 -14.53
N GLN A 129 16.33 -3.14 -15.36
CA GLN A 129 17.74 -3.22 -14.97
C GLN A 129 18.06 -2.33 -13.77
N ARG A 130 17.57 -1.08 -13.78
CA ARG A 130 17.77 -0.14 -12.68
C ARG A 130 17.11 -0.63 -11.39
N VAL A 131 15.87 -1.13 -11.47
CA VAL A 131 15.15 -1.69 -10.32
C VAL A 131 15.93 -2.86 -9.73
N HIS A 132 16.32 -3.83 -10.57
CA HIS A 132 17.06 -5.00 -10.11
C HIS A 132 18.38 -4.63 -9.42
N GLU A 133 19.19 -3.77 -10.04
CA GLU A 133 20.47 -3.34 -9.45
C GLU A 133 20.23 -2.59 -8.12
N ARG A 134 19.18 -1.77 -8.05
CA ARG A 134 18.81 -1.05 -6.84
C ARG A 134 18.40 -2.00 -5.71
N LEU A 135 17.55 -2.99 -6.00
CA LEU A 135 17.12 -3.99 -5.02
C LEU A 135 18.27 -4.90 -4.59
N ARG A 136 19.18 -5.26 -5.50
CA ARG A 136 20.40 -6.02 -5.18
C ARG A 136 21.31 -5.25 -4.21
N GLN A 137 21.46 -3.94 -4.41
CA GLN A 137 22.20 -3.07 -3.49
C GLN A 137 21.50 -2.97 -2.13
N ALA A 138 20.19 -2.76 -2.11
CA ALA A 138 19.41 -2.74 -0.88
C ALA A 138 19.53 -4.07 -0.10
N ARG A 139 19.52 -5.21 -0.80
CA ARG A 139 19.73 -6.53 -0.19
C ARG A 139 21.10 -6.66 0.46
N ARG A 140 22.18 -6.28 -0.24
CA ARG A 140 23.55 -6.30 0.33
C ARG A 140 23.66 -5.45 1.60
N ARG A 141 22.98 -4.31 1.64
CA ARG A 141 22.92 -3.43 2.81
C ARG A 141 22.15 -4.06 3.97
N ALA A 142 21.01 -4.68 3.69
CA ALA A 142 20.24 -5.42 4.69
C ALA A 142 21.06 -6.58 5.30
N ASP A 143 21.79 -7.34 4.50
CA ASP A 143 22.68 -8.42 4.96
C ASP A 143 23.81 -7.90 5.88
N GLN A 144 24.24 -6.65 5.69
CA GLN A 144 25.25 -5.97 6.51
C GLN A 144 24.67 -5.31 7.77
N GLN A 145 23.39 -5.56 8.08
CA GLN A 145 22.67 -4.92 9.19
C GLN A 145 22.58 -3.38 9.10
N ASP A 146 22.67 -2.83 7.89
CA ASP A 146 22.50 -1.41 7.59
C ASP A 146 21.38 -1.23 6.54
N PRO A 147 20.12 -1.62 6.85
CA PRO A 147 19.03 -1.60 5.89
C PRO A 147 18.78 -0.19 5.35
N GLU A 148 18.52 -0.11 4.05
CA GLU A 148 18.22 1.17 3.40
C GLU A 148 16.86 1.70 3.85
N ARG A 149 16.80 2.99 4.19
CA ARG A 149 15.59 3.71 4.57
C ARG A 149 15.15 4.63 3.45
N ILE A 150 13.89 4.52 3.04
CA ILE A 150 13.34 5.24 1.89
C ILE A 150 11.87 5.56 2.14
N THR A 151 11.35 6.66 1.59
CA THR A 151 9.91 6.93 1.63
C THR A 151 9.16 5.94 0.74
N VAL A 152 7.90 5.64 1.04
CA VAL A 152 7.09 4.79 0.14
C VAL A 152 7.00 5.42 -1.25
N ARG A 153 6.87 6.74 -1.34
CA ARG A 153 6.86 7.47 -2.62
C ARG A 153 8.12 7.23 -3.44
N ASP A 154 9.30 7.34 -2.83
CA ASP A 154 10.57 7.11 -3.52
C ASP A 154 10.78 5.62 -3.85
N LEU A 155 10.25 4.71 -3.03
CA LEU A 155 10.23 3.28 -3.34
C LEU A 155 9.41 3.01 -4.62
N LEU A 156 8.17 3.50 -4.68
CA LEU A 156 7.30 3.35 -5.87
C LEU A 156 7.94 3.95 -7.13
N ALA A 157 8.68 5.06 -6.97
CA ALA A 157 9.36 5.72 -8.06
C ALA A 157 10.43 4.85 -8.75
N PHE A 158 10.95 3.80 -8.10
CA PHE A 158 11.84 2.83 -8.77
C PHE A 158 11.17 2.16 -9.97
N TRP A 159 9.87 1.88 -9.86
CA TRP A 159 9.05 1.32 -10.95
C TRP A 159 8.39 2.39 -11.82
N GLY A 160 8.69 3.68 -11.58
CA GLY A 160 8.02 4.80 -12.24
C GLY A 160 6.56 5.00 -11.80
N ALA A 161 6.16 4.41 -10.68
CA ALA A 161 4.82 4.53 -10.12
C ALA A 161 4.72 5.74 -9.19
N THR A 162 3.57 6.41 -9.19
CA THR A 162 3.26 7.55 -8.31
C THR A 162 2.35 7.17 -7.13
N ASP A 163 1.71 6.02 -7.24
CA ASP A 163 0.74 5.45 -6.31
C ASP A 163 0.86 3.91 -6.34
N ARG A 164 0.32 3.26 -5.31
CA ARG A 164 0.33 1.81 -5.10
C ARG A 164 -0.46 1.10 -6.19
N GLY A 165 -1.60 1.65 -6.59
CA GLY A 165 -2.38 1.24 -7.76
C GLY A 165 -2.47 -0.28 -7.96
N ASP A 166 -2.41 -0.70 -9.23
CA ASP A 166 -2.38 -2.12 -9.62
C ASP A 166 -0.96 -2.72 -9.57
N GLN A 167 0.06 -1.91 -9.25
CA GLN A 167 1.48 -2.31 -9.31
C GLN A 167 1.96 -2.97 -8.02
N VAL A 168 1.15 -2.98 -6.96
CA VAL A 168 1.57 -3.50 -5.64
C VAL A 168 2.08 -4.94 -5.72
N SER A 169 1.35 -5.82 -6.41
CA SER A 169 1.73 -7.23 -6.54
C SER A 169 3.06 -7.40 -7.28
N LEU A 170 3.33 -6.56 -8.27
CA LEU A 170 4.61 -6.54 -9.00
C LEU A 170 5.75 -6.11 -8.07
N ILE A 171 5.56 -5.02 -7.32
CA ILE A 171 6.58 -4.48 -6.41
C ILE A 171 6.92 -5.51 -5.32
N GLU A 172 5.90 -6.17 -4.76
CA GLU A 172 6.11 -7.24 -3.78
C GLU A 172 6.79 -8.47 -4.36
N ALA A 173 6.47 -8.84 -5.61
CA ALA A 173 7.15 -9.93 -6.28
C ALA A 173 8.63 -9.61 -6.47
N ASP A 174 8.96 -8.40 -6.94
CA ASP A 174 10.34 -7.95 -7.14
C ASP A 174 11.11 -7.87 -5.81
N LEU A 175 10.52 -7.29 -4.76
CA LEU A 175 11.10 -7.29 -3.41
C LEU A 175 11.37 -8.73 -2.92
N ALA A 176 10.37 -9.62 -3.02
CA ALA A 176 10.50 -11.00 -2.59
C ALA A 176 11.55 -11.79 -3.39
N ASN A 177 11.66 -11.54 -4.70
CA ASN A 177 12.68 -12.12 -5.58
C ASN A 177 14.10 -11.73 -5.15
N HIS A 178 14.24 -10.57 -4.52
CA HIS A 178 15.48 -10.09 -3.92
C HIS A 178 15.62 -10.42 -2.42
N GLY A 179 14.70 -11.19 -1.85
CA GLY A 179 14.70 -11.53 -0.43
C GLY A 179 14.52 -10.30 0.47
N LEU A 180 13.80 -9.29 -0.02
CA LEU A 180 13.52 -8.06 0.69
C LEU A 180 12.05 -7.98 1.08
N VAL A 181 11.82 -7.32 2.22
CA VAL A 181 10.52 -6.85 2.67
C VAL A 181 10.67 -5.42 3.18
N THR A 182 9.56 -4.70 3.30
CA THR A 182 9.53 -3.37 3.91
C THR A 182 9.06 -3.47 5.35
N SER A 183 9.74 -2.75 6.24
CA SER A 183 9.37 -2.62 7.65
C SER A 183 9.27 -1.13 8.04
N PRO A 184 8.09 -0.61 8.42
CA PRO A 184 6.76 -1.25 8.33
C PRO A 184 6.37 -1.60 6.88
N SER A 185 5.29 -2.36 6.70
CA SER A 185 4.82 -2.75 5.38
C SER A 185 4.47 -1.51 4.56
N PHE A 186 5.00 -1.37 3.34
CA PHE A 186 4.68 -0.21 2.52
C PHE A 186 3.20 -0.14 2.13
N ARG A 187 2.41 -1.21 2.31
CA ARG A 187 0.93 -1.22 2.16
C ARG A 187 0.22 -0.52 3.31
N ALA A 188 0.74 -0.63 4.53
CA ALA A 188 0.05 -0.26 5.76
C ALA A 188 0.31 1.17 6.24
N VAL A 189 1.03 1.96 5.44
CA VAL A 189 1.53 3.28 5.85
C VAL A 189 1.10 4.36 4.86
N THR A 190 1.50 5.62 5.06
CA THR A 190 1.28 6.69 4.06
C THR A 190 2.42 6.75 3.04
N LEU A 191 2.20 7.40 1.88
CA LEU A 191 3.23 7.55 0.84
C LEU A 191 4.49 8.28 1.33
N ASP A 192 4.35 9.16 2.32
CA ASP A 192 5.46 9.95 2.85
C ASP A 192 6.10 9.29 4.10
N THR A 193 5.61 8.11 4.50
CA THR A 193 6.22 7.34 5.59
C THR A 193 7.52 6.69 5.11
N THR A 194 8.56 6.75 5.95
CA THR A 194 9.82 6.07 5.70
C THR A 194 9.72 4.60 6.09
N VAL A 195 10.01 3.70 5.15
CA VAL A 195 10.11 2.25 5.34
C VAL A 195 11.57 1.81 5.22
N SER A 196 11.92 0.71 5.89
CA SER A 196 13.25 0.11 5.82
C SER A 196 13.19 -1.15 4.95
N LEU A 197 14.07 -1.25 3.95
CA LEU A 197 14.25 -2.45 3.12
C LEU A 197 15.10 -3.45 3.90
N THR A 198 14.44 -4.47 4.45
CA THR A 198 15.03 -5.46 5.37
C THR A 198 14.87 -6.86 4.81
N THR A 199 15.58 -7.83 5.38
CA THR A 199 15.30 -9.25 5.12
C THR A 199 14.10 -9.68 5.96
N PRO A 200 13.30 -10.66 5.52
CA PRO A 200 12.25 -11.24 6.35
C PRO A 200 12.80 -11.60 7.73
N PRO A 201 12.13 -11.24 8.83
CA PRO A 201 12.55 -11.67 10.15
C PRO A 201 12.46 -13.20 10.20
N ASP A 202 13.57 -13.85 10.57
CA ASP A 202 13.47 -15.19 11.15
C ASP A 202 12.75 -15.02 12.48
N GLU A 203 11.57 -15.62 12.65
CA GLU A 203 11.02 -15.80 13.99
C GLU A 203 12.00 -16.71 14.75
N THR A 204 12.95 -16.10 15.47
CA THR A 204 13.83 -16.79 16.41
C THR A 204 12.96 -17.50 17.44
N ASP A 205 13.37 -18.71 17.87
CA ASP A 205 12.64 -19.63 18.77
C ASP A 205 12.20 -19.02 20.14
N GLU A 206 11.33 -18.02 20.14
CA GLU A 206 10.49 -17.72 21.28
C GLU A 206 9.23 -18.58 21.11
N THR A 207 9.28 -19.77 21.70
CA THR A 207 8.09 -20.49 22.16
C THR A 207 7.28 -19.54 23.04
N THR A 208 6.44 -18.73 22.40
CA THR A 208 5.30 -18.12 23.05
C THR A 208 4.15 -19.08 22.79
N THR A 209 3.90 -19.95 23.76
CA THR A 209 2.61 -20.63 23.91
C THR A 209 1.54 -19.55 24.01
N VAL A 210 1.00 -19.15 22.86
CA VAL A 210 -0.30 -18.51 22.78
C VAL A 210 -1.22 -19.56 22.17
N GLU A 211 -2.00 -20.20 23.03
CA GLU A 211 -3.20 -20.91 22.60
C GLU A 211 -4.14 -19.90 21.95
N SER A 212 -3.98 -19.73 20.64
CA SER A 212 -5.07 -19.32 19.76
C SER A 212 -5.27 -20.49 18.82
N ALA A 213 -6.23 -21.32 19.19
CA ALA A 213 -6.77 -22.37 18.35
C ALA A 213 -7.43 -21.73 17.12
N VAL A 214 -6.63 -21.42 16.11
CA VAL A 214 -7.09 -21.42 14.73
C VAL A 214 -6.78 -22.81 14.23
N GLN A 215 -7.84 -23.60 14.04
CA GLN A 215 -7.73 -24.91 13.39
C GLN A 215 -7.00 -24.71 12.06
N ALA A 216 -5.78 -25.23 11.98
CA ALA A 216 -5.08 -25.37 10.72
C ALA A 216 -5.83 -26.43 9.92
N ASP A 217 -6.68 -25.98 9.00
CA ASP A 217 -7.20 -26.84 7.94
C ASP A 217 -6.00 -27.39 7.16
N PRO A 218 -5.83 -28.72 7.03
CA PRO A 218 -4.67 -29.32 6.37
C PRO A 218 -4.76 -29.27 4.83
N ALA A 219 -5.51 -28.31 4.27
CA ALA A 219 -5.77 -28.21 2.83
C ALA A 219 -5.82 -26.77 2.31
N ALA A 220 -5.17 -25.81 2.95
CA ALA A 220 -4.90 -24.52 2.31
C ALA A 220 -3.93 -24.79 1.15
N GLU A 221 -4.45 -24.69 -0.07
CA GLU A 221 -3.74 -24.89 -1.32
C GLU A 221 -2.40 -24.14 -1.30
N ASP A 222 -1.32 -24.82 -1.68
CA ASP A 222 0.01 -24.25 -1.93
C ASP A 222 -0.07 -23.21 -3.06
N ASP A 223 -0.72 -22.08 -2.87
CA ASP A 223 -0.83 -21.05 -3.88
C ASP A 223 0.33 -20.04 -3.75
N GLU A 224 1.19 -20.01 -4.76
CA GLU A 224 2.20 -18.97 -4.96
C GLU A 224 1.58 -17.63 -5.38
N GLY A 225 0.25 -17.56 -5.58
CA GLY A 225 -0.50 -16.35 -5.95
C GLY A 225 -1.42 -15.77 -4.87
N GLY A 226 -1.65 -16.49 -3.77
CA GLY A 226 -2.56 -16.07 -2.69
C GLY A 226 -1.83 -15.37 -1.57
N GLY A 227 -1.22 -14.21 -1.84
CA GLY A 227 -0.98 -13.26 -0.75
C GLY A 227 -2.33 -13.03 -0.09
N ASP A 228 -2.39 -13.21 1.25
CA ASP A 228 -3.52 -12.77 2.06
C ASP A 228 -4.00 -11.44 1.48
N LEU A 229 -5.27 -11.38 1.05
CA LEU A 229 -5.86 -10.17 0.48
C LEU A 229 -5.97 -9.16 1.62
N ASP A 230 -4.82 -8.65 2.07
CA ASP A 230 -4.68 -7.63 3.09
C ASP A 230 -4.99 -6.28 2.43
N VAL A 231 -6.24 -6.18 1.99
CA VAL A 231 -6.87 -5.00 1.42
C VAL A 231 -7.39 -4.10 2.55
N GLY A 232 -7.26 -4.53 3.81
CA GLY A 232 -7.72 -3.79 4.98
C GLY A 232 -6.89 -2.53 5.23
N LEU A 233 -7.58 -1.39 5.37
CA LEU A 233 -6.98 -0.12 5.76
C LEU A 233 -6.41 -0.25 7.18
N LYS A 234 -5.11 0.03 7.35
CA LYS A 234 -4.43 -0.02 8.65
C LYS A 234 -4.38 1.35 9.31
N VAL A 235 -4.12 1.37 10.61
CA VAL A 235 -3.92 2.61 11.38
C VAL A 235 -2.84 3.49 10.73
N GLY A 236 -1.77 2.88 10.22
CA GLY A 236 -0.70 3.63 9.58
C GLY A 236 -1.03 4.29 8.25
N ASN A 237 -2.13 3.91 7.60
CA ASN A 237 -2.58 4.58 6.39
C ASN A 237 -3.22 5.95 6.65
N LEU A 238 -3.56 6.27 7.91
CA LEU A 238 -4.17 7.56 8.26
C LEU A 238 -3.15 8.70 8.32
N SER A 239 -1.99 8.46 8.94
CA SER A 239 -1.00 9.50 9.18
C SER A 239 0.40 8.90 9.42
N PRO A 240 1.48 9.56 8.94
CA PRO A 240 2.84 9.16 9.27
C PRO A 240 3.11 9.33 10.78
N LEU A 241 3.94 8.46 11.35
CA LEU A 241 4.40 8.59 12.74
C LEU A 241 5.35 9.80 12.86
N ARG A 242 4.83 10.94 13.33
CA ARG A 242 5.60 12.18 13.57
C ARG A 242 6.08 12.32 15.03
N GLY A 243 5.98 11.26 15.82
CA GLY A 243 6.18 11.30 17.27
C GLY A 243 4.89 11.67 18.00
N VAL A 244 4.97 11.66 19.34
CA VAL A 244 3.88 12.07 20.22
C VAL A 244 4.39 13.10 21.22
N MET A 245 3.67 14.20 21.40
CA MET A 245 4.01 15.16 22.42
C MET A 245 3.70 14.57 23.81
N SER A 246 4.65 14.70 24.74
CA SER A 246 4.54 14.07 26.05
C SER A 246 5.00 14.94 27.22
N VAL A 247 4.54 14.56 28.41
CA VAL A 247 4.99 15.08 29.73
C VAL A 247 5.42 13.94 30.64
N ASP A 248 6.29 14.23 31.61
CA ASP A 248 6.62 13.28 32.68
C ASP A 248 5.49 13.24 33.71
N PRO A 249 5.19 12.08 34.35
CA PRO A 249 4.17 11.99 35.39
C PRO A 249 4.33 13.01 36.53
N ASN A 250 5.55 13.45 36.84
CA ASN A 250 5.83 14.38 37.93
C ASN A 250 5.83 15.85 37.48
N SER A 251 5.46 16.12 36.22
CA SER A 251 5.40 17.48 35.69
C SER A 251 4.26 18.27 36.33
N SER A 252 4.36 19.60 36.27
CA SER A 252 3.27 20.47 36.69
C SER A 252 2.15 20.50 35.66
N ILE A 253 0.91 20.75 36.10
CA ILE A 253 -0.21 21.01 35.18
C ILE A 253 0.07 22.22 34.27
N GLY A 254 0.78 23.23 34.77
CA GLY A 254 1.18 24.39 33.98
C GLY A 254 2.05 24.03 32.77
N GLU A 255 2.97 23.07 32.90
CA GLU A 255 3.77 22.58 31.77
C GLU A 255 2.88 21.89 30.72
N ALA A 256 1.97 21.01 31.16
CA ALA A 256 1.05 20.31 30.26
C ALA A 256 0.16 21.30 29.49
N ILE A 257 -0.47 22.25 30.20
CA ILE A 257 -1.28 23.33 29.60
C ILE A 257 -0.44 24.12 28.59
N THR A 258 0.79 24.48 28.94
CA THR A 258 1.66 25.25 28.04
C THR A 258 1.95 24.50 26.75
N LYS A 259 2.32 23.22 26.83
CA LYS A 259 2.53 22.35 25.65
C LYS A 259 1.26 22.21 24.82
N MET A 260 0.10 22.05 25.46
CA MET A 260 -1.19 21.94 24.79
C MET A 260 -1.57 23.24 24.04
N LEU A 261 -1.30 24.41 24.62
CA LEU A 261 -1.62 25.70 23.99
C LEU A 261 -0.68 26.07 22.84
N ILE A 262 0.63 25.80 22.98
CA ILE A 262 1.62 26.19 21.96
C ILE A 262 1.37 25.44 20.65
N ASP A 263 1.10 24.14 20.74
CA ASP A 263 0.97 23.26 19.59
C ASP A 263 -0.49 22.86 19.29
N ASP A 264 -1.46 23.52 19.94
CA ASP A 264 -2.92 23.32 19.80
C ASP A 264 -3.38 21.86 19.99
N TYR A 265 -2.83 21.19 21.02
CA TYR A 265 -3.18 19.82 21.37
C TYR A 265 -4.33 19.75 22.37
N SER A 266 -5.20 18.75 22.17
CA SER A 266 -6.29 18.43 23.11
C SER A 266 -5.91 17.35 24.14
N GLN A 267 -4.79 16.66 23.91
CA GLN A 267 -4.25 15.62 24.78
C GLN A 267 -2.73 15.49 24.62
N LEU A 268 -2.06 15.04 25.67
CA LEU A 268 -0.63 14.70 25.69
C LEU A 268 -0.44 13.26 26.20
N ALA A 269 0.58 12.58 25.68
CA ALA A 269 1.03 11.33 26.27
C ALA A 269 1.72 11.58 27.62
N VAL A 270 1.56 10.66 28.57
CA VAL A 270 2.34 10.68 29.82
C VAL A 270 3.33 9.52 29.78
N LEU A 271 4.62 9.84 29.64
CA LEU A 271 5.67 8.85 29.41
C LEU A 271 6.68 8.84 30.57
N SER A 272 7.12 7.65 30.98
CA SER A 272 8.28 7.42 31.85
C SER A 272 9.40 6.75 31.03
N GLY A 273 9.76 7.36 29.91
CA GLY A 273 10.65 6.83 28.87
C GLY A 273 9.92 6.37 27.60
N PRO A 274 10.63 6.10 26.49
CA PRO A 274 10.03 5.93 25.15
C PRO A 274 9.05 4.76 25.02
N ARG A 275 9.17 3.75 25.87
CA ARG A 275 8.34 2.52 25.85
C ARG A 275 7.35 2.41 27.01
N ASN A 276 7.38 3.37 27.93
CA ASN A 276 6.65 3.28 29.20
C ASN A 276 5.54 4.33 29.25
N LEU A 277 4.40 4.00 28.67
CA LEU A 277 3.20 4.83 28.69
C LEU A 277 2.45 4.65 30.01
N ARG A 278 2.24 5.76 30.72
CA ARG A 278 1.46 5.80 31.97
C ARG A 278 -0.02 6.12 31.74
N GLY A 279 -0.33 6.76 30.62
CA GLY A 279 -1.67 7.21 30.28
C GLY A 279 -1.64 8.45 29.39
N ALA A 280 -2.73 9.20 29.42
CA ALA A 280 -2.83 10.51 28.78
C ALA A 280 -3.26 11.58 29.77
N VAL A 281 -3.01 12.83 29.42
CA VAL A 281 -3.62 13.99 30.07
C VAL A 281 -4.42 14.74 29.00
N THR A 282 -5.67 15.08 29.30
CA THR A 282 -6.59 15.78 28.40
C THR A 282 -7.04 17.09 29.05
N TRP A 283 -7.59 18.03 28.27
CA TRP A 283 -8.21 19.23 28.85
C TRP A 283 -9.27 18.89 29.91
N ARG A 284 -10.02 17.79 29.70
CA ARG A 284 -11.02 17.29 30.64
C ARG A 284 -10.38 16.80 31.93
N SER A 285 -9.34 15.97 31.85
CA SER A 285 -8.70 15.42 33.05
C SER A 285 -7.97 16.49 33.86
N ILE A 286 -7.35 17.47 33.19
CA ILE A 286 -6.77 18.65 33.84
C ILE A 286 -7.85 19.41 34.61
N ALA A 287 -8.97 19.73 33.95
CA ALA A 287 -10.05 20.48 34.58
C ALA A 287 -10.62 19.74 35.80
N GLN A 288 -10.78 18.41 35.72
CA GLN A 288 -11.23 17.59 36.84
C GLN A 288 -10.22 17.58 38.00
N ALA A 289 -8.93 17.41 37.71
CA ALA A 289 -7.89 17.40 38.73
C ALA A 289 -7.77 18.75 39.45
N VAL A 290 -7.75 19.85 38.70
CA VAL A 290 -7.67 21.22 39.25
C VAL A 290 -8.91 21.58 40.07
N GLN A 291 -10.09 21.10 39.67
CA GLN A 291 -11.32 21.29 40.43
C GLN A 291 -11.28 20.58 41.80
N LEU A 292 -10.61 19.43 41.89
CA LEU A 292 -10.44 18.67 43.14
C LEU A 292 -9.30 19.24 44.01
N SER A 293 -8.21 19.66 43.38
CA SER A 293 -7.04 20.25 44.02
C SER A 293 -6.45 21.36 43.14
N PRO A 294 -6.50 22.63 43.55
CA PRO A 294 -5.96 23.74 42.76
C PRO A 294 -4.46 23.61 42.44
N ASP A 295 -3.71 22.92 43.29
CA ASP A 295 -2.27 22.67 43.13
C ASP A 295 -1.98 21.28 42.53
N ALA A 296 -2.95 20.68 41.81
CA ALA A 296 -2.81 19.37 41.21
C ALA A 296 -1.57 19.26 40.31
N SER A 297 -0.97 18.08 40.33
CA SER A 297 0.12 17.65 39.47
C SER A 297 -0.40 16.88 38.25
N VAL A 298 0.48 16.65 37.25
CA VAL A 298 0.14 15.78 36.11
C VAL A 298 -0.28 14.39 36.58
N ALA A 299 0.37 13.82 37.61
CA ALA A 299 0.07 12.51 38.16
C ALA A 299 -1.41 12.36 38.57
N GLU A 300 -2.04 13.42 39.07
CA GLU A 300 -3.44 13.45 39.49
C GLU A 300 -4.42 13.66 38.33
N ALA A 301 -3.92 14.13 37.18
CA ALA A 301 -4.69 14.32 35.94
C ALA A 301 -4.48 13.19 34.92
N ILE A 302 -3.73 12.13 35.25
CA ILE A 302 -3.52 11.00 34.34
C ILE A 302 -4.83 10.22 34.17
N GLU A 303 -5.25 10.05 32.91
CA GLU A 303 -6.19 9.02 32.50
C GLU A 303 -5.39 7.74 32.17
N PRO A 304 -5.40 6.71 33.03
CA PRO A 304 -4.49 5.56 32.89
C PRO A 304 -4.97 4.54 31.85
N HIS A 305 -6.29 4.49 31.60
CA HIS A 305 -6.86 3.57 30.63
C HIS A 305 -6.75 4.21 29.25
N VAL A 306 -5.71 3.90 28.50
CA VAL A 306 -5.53 4.36 27.11
C VAL A 306 -5.29 3.17 26.21
N ASP A 307 -5.83 3.24 24.99
CA ASP A 307 -5.64 2.20 23.99
C ASP A 307 -4.33 2.44 23.24
N VAL A 308 -3.56 1.38 23.07
CA VAL A 308 -2.27 1.42 22.37
C VAL A 308 -2.24 0.32 21.33
N VAL A 309 -1.99 0.69 20.08
CA VAL A 309 -2.10 -0.21 18.93
C VAL A 309 -0.81 -0.20 18.10
N PRO A 310 -0.47 -1.33 17.44
CA PRO A 310 0.61 -1.32 16.45
C PRO A 310 0.17 -0.59 15.18
N TYR A 311 1.14 -0.11 14.41
CA TYR A 311 0.89 0.63 13.15
C TYR A 311 0.11 -0.18 12.11
N GLU A 312 0.37 -1.48 12.09
CA GLU A 312 -0.23 -2.48 11.18
C GLU A 312 -1.61 -2.97 11.65
N ARG A 313 -2.16 -2.42 12.75
CA ARG A 313 -3.49 -2.82 13.23
C ARG A 313 -4.54 -2.40 12.21
N ASP A 314 -5.53 -3.27 11.99
CA ASP A 314 -6.68 -2.95 11.15
C ASP A 314 -7.45 -1.76 11.73
N LEU A 315 -7.76 -0.78 10.88
CA LEU A 315 -8.42 0.45 11.33
C LEU A 315 -9.82 0.18 11.86
N PHE A 316 -10.61 -0.71 11.25
CA PHE A 316 -11.99 -0.98 11.67
C PHE A 316 -12.05 -1.59 13.07
N GLU A 317 -11.03 -2.38 13.45
CA GLU A 317 -10.90 -2.90 14.81
C GLU A 317 -10.60 -1.79 15.84
N VAL A 318 -10.01 -0.67 15.39
CA VAL A 318 -9.61 0.47 16.24
C VAL A 318 -10.70 1.55 16.31
N LEU A 319 -11.58 1.64 15.30
CA LEU A 319 -12.66 2.64 15.24
C LEU A 319 -13.52 2.72 16.51
N PRO A 320 -13.94 1.62 17.16
CA PRO A 320 -14.72 1.71 18.40
C PRO A 320 -13.98 2.44 19.52
N ALA A 321 -12.68 2.18 19.68
CA ALA A 321 -11.85 2.85 20.68
C ALA A 321 -11.68 4.34 20.35
N LEU A 322 -11.44 4.66 19.07
CA LEU A 322 -11.35 6.05 18.59
C LEU A 322 -12.65 6.83 18.81
N GLN A 323 -13.82 6.21 18.56
CA GLN A 323 -15.11 6.85 18.80
C GLN A 323 -15.39 7.08 20.28
N GLN A 324 -15.00 6.14 21.14
CA GLN A 324 -15.24 6.24 22.57
C GLN A 324 -14.33 7.26 23.26
N ARG A 325 -13.04 7.30 22.90
CA ARG A 325 -12.02 8.09 23.60
C ARG A 325 -11.49 9.29 22.82
N GLY A 326 -11.72 9.34 21.52
CA GLY A 326 -11.25 10.40 20.62
C GLY A 326 -9.84 10.18 20.08
N PHE A 327 -9.03 9.29 20.68
CA PHE A 327 -7.67 9.00 20.25
C PHE A 327 -7.18 7.62 20.71
N VAL A 328 -6.14 7.12 20.05
CA VAL A 328 -5.33 5.96 20.45
C VAL A 328 -3.84 6.29 20.29
N PHE A 329 -2.99 5.70 21.11
CA PHE A 329 -1.54 5.79 20.92
C PHE A 329 -1.04 4.69 20.00
N VAL A 330 0.04 4.98 19.28
CA VAL A 330 0.58 4.07 18.28
C VAL A 330 2.00 3.70 18.62
N GLN A 331 2.28 2.39 18.60
CA GLN A 331 3.63 1.86 18.80
C GLN A 331 4.30 1.54 17.47
N ASN A 332 5.62 1.79 17.41
CA ASN A 332 6.46 1.25 16.35
C ASN A 332 6.85 -0.22 16.63
N GLU A 333 7.59 -0.83 15.72
CA GLU A 333 8.08 -2.22 15.83
C GLU A 333 8.99 -2.44 17.05
N SER A 334 9.67 -1.39 17.51
CA SER A 334 10.50 -1.41 18.73
C SER A 334 9.68 -1.25 20.03
N LYS A 335 8.34 -1.27 19.96
CA LYS A 335 7.40 -1.06 21.08
C LYS A 335 7.54 0.32 21.75
N GLU A 336 8.06 1.30 21.02
CA GLU A 336 8.11 2.69 21.47
C GLU A 336 6.83 3.40 21.05
N ILE A 337 6.32 4.29 21.90
CA ILE A 337 5.17 5.12 21.56
C ILE A 337 5.64 6.18 20.56
N ALA A 338 5.34 5.93 19.29
CA ALA A 338 5.89 6.68 18.16
C ALA A 338 4.85 7.61 17.52
N GLY A 339 3.61 7.58 18.00
CA GLY A 339 2.57 8.47 17.49
C GLY A 339 1.24 8.37 18.23
N ILE A 340 0.28 9.12 17.71
CA ILE A 340 -1.11 9.17 18.15
C ILE A 340 -1.98 9.23 16.89
N VAL A 341 -3.13 8.57 16.93
CA VAL A 341 -4.19 8.71 15.93
C VAL A 341 -5.44 9.20 16.64
N THR A 342 -6.10 10.17 16.04
CA THR A 342 -7.29 10.83 16.58
C THR A 342 -8.47 10.71 15.62
N MET A 343 -9.67 11.03 16.11
CA MET A 343 -10.85 11.15 15.23
C MET A 343 -10.69 12.24 14.15
N ALA A 344 -9.84 13.24 14.37
CA ALA A 344 -9.54 14.25 13.36
C ALA A 344 -8.75 13.66 12.19
N ASP A 345 -7.79 12.76 12.45
CA ASP A 345 -7.03 12.07 11.41
C ASP A 345 -7.94 11.17 10.55
N VAL A 346 -8.87 10.45 11.19
CA VAL A 346 -9.89 9.66 10.49
C VAL A 346 -10.77 10.55 9.61
N ALA A 347 -11.30 11.64 10.18
CA ALA A 347 -12.16 12.57 9.44
C ALA A 347 -11.43 13.23 8.26
N GLN A 348 -10.16 13.60 8.45
CA GLN A 348 -9.32 14.17 7.40
C GLN A 348 -9.09 13.16 6.28
N HIS A 349 -8.67 11.93 6.61
CA HIS A 349 -8.43 10.87 5.63
C HIS A 349 -9.66 10.57 4.77
N TYR A 350 -10.83 10.34 5.39
CA TYR A 350 -12.07 10.10 4.64
C TYR A 350 -12.55 11.36 3.90
N GLY A 351 -12.30 12.56 4.43
CA GLY A 351 -12.56 13.83 3.76
C GLY A 351 -11.75 13.96 2.47
N ASP A 352 -10.47 13.63 2.51
CA ASP A 352 -9.56 13.67 1.36
C ASP A 352 -9.96 12.63 0.30
N MET A 353 -10.40 11.44 0.71
CA MET A 353 -10.92 10.42 -0.20
C MET A 353 -12.27 10.83 -0.84
N ALA A 354 -13.19 11.41 -0.06
CA ALA A 354 -14.54 11.73 -0.54
C ALA A 354 -14.61 13.02 -1.38
N THR A 355 -13.75 14.01 -1.10
CA THR A 355 -13.80 15.33 -1.74
C THR A 355 -13.74 15.27 -3.28
N PRO A 356 -12.83 14.51 -3.93
CA PRO A 356 -12.81 14.37 -5.38
C PRO A 356 -14.13 13.86 -5.95
N PHE A 357 -14.76 12.85 -5.31
CA PHE A 357 -16.04 12.31 -5.75
C PHE A 357 -17.16 13.34 -5.66
N LEU A 358 -17.24 14.08 -4.55
CA LEU A 358 -18.25 15.12 -4.35
C LEU A 358 -18.09 16.25 -5.38
N GLN A 359 -16.85 16.69 -5.63
CA GLN A 359 -16.55 17.73 -6.62
C GLN A 359 -16.89 17.27 -8.05
N LEU A 360 -16.62 16.02 -8.40
CA LEU A 360 -17.00 15.44 -9.69
C LEU A 360 -18.52 15.32 -9.85
N GLY A 361 -19.23 14.93 -8.78
CA GLY A 361 -20.68 14.86 -8.78
C GLY A 361 -21.34 16.22 -8.98
N GLU A 362 -20.84 17.26 -8.29
CA GLU A 362 -21.29 18.64 -8.48
C GLU A 362 -21.06 19.14 -9.91
N LEU A 363 -19.89 18.82 -10.48
CA LEU A 363 -19.54 19.16 -11.85
C LEU A 363 -20.49 18.51 -12.85
N ASP A 364 -20.69 17.20 -12.72
CA ASP A 364 -21.59 16.42 -13.58
C ASP A 364 -23.01 16.98 -13.54
N GLN A 365 -23.54 17.20 -12.34
CA GLN A 365 -24.89 17.76 -12.17
C GLN A 365 -25.00 19.18 -12.73
N THR A 366 -23.95 20.00 -12.57
CA THR A 366 -23.92 21.36 -13.12
C THR A 366 -23.89 21.36 -14.65
N LEU A 367 -23.11 20.48 -15.28
CA LEU A 367 -23.10 20.34 -16.74
C LEU A 367 -24.45 19.87 -17.28
N ARG A 368 -25.08 18.87 -16.66
CA ARG A 368 -26.43 18.42 -17.02
C ARG A 368 -27.44 19.56 -16.94
N TRP A 369 -27.38 20.34 -15.86
CA TRP A 369 -28.26 21.48 -15.67
C TRP A 369 -28.06 22.57 -16.75
N ILE A 370 -26.81 22.89 -17.09
CA ILE A 370 -26.48 23.88 -18.14
C ILE A 370 -27.04 23.40 -19.48
N LEU A 371 -26.73 22.17 -19.89
CA LEU A 371 -27.20 21.63 -21.17
C LEU A 371 -28.73 21.53 -21.22
N GLY A 372 -29.37 21.15 -20.11
CA GLY A 372 -30.82 21.06 -19.99
C GLY A 372 -31.56 22.39 -20.03
N ARG A 373 -30.86 23.51 -19.77
CA ARG A 373 -31.41 24.86 -19.88
C ARG A 373 -31.22 25.47 -21.27
N THR A 374 -30.19 25.05 -21.99
CA THR A 374 -29.82 25.65 -23.28
C THR A 374 -30.35 24.87 -24.47
N PHE A 375 -30.42 23.53 -24.38
CA PHE A 375 -30.74 22.67 -25.53
C PHE A 375 -32.02 21.86 -25.30
N ASP A 376 -32.64 21.45 -26.39
CA ASP A 376 -33.65 20.41 -26.39
C ASP A 376 -33.00 19.02 -26.49
N ILE A 377 -33.69 18.01 -25.96
CA ILE A 377 -33.15 16.65 -25.90
C ILE A 377 -32.83 16.08 -27.29
N LYS A 378 -33.58 16.49 -28.33
CA LYS A 378 -33.39 16.04 -29.71
C LYS A 378 -32.09 16.56 -30.30
N ALA A 379 -31.73 17.82 -30.06
CA ALA A 379 -30.44 18.34 -30.50
C ALA A 379 -29.28 17.58 -29.85
N VAL A 380 -29.39 17.29 -28.54
CA VAL A 380 -28.36 16.50 -27.83
C VAL A 380 -28.25 15.08 -28.38
N GLN A 381 -29.36 14.39 -28.65
CA GLN A 381 -29.36 13.06 -29.28
C GLN A 381 -28.64 13.07 -30.64
N GLN A 382 -28.86 14.10 -31.45
CA GLN A 382 -28.21 14.26 -32.75
C GLN A 382 -26.71 14.52 -32.62
N LEU A 383 -26.31 15.45 -31.74
CA LEU A 383 -24.90 15.79 -31.50
C LEU A 383 -24.11 14.60 -30.94
N CYS A 384 -24.72 13.82 -30.05
CA CYS A 384 -24.09 12.63 -29.47
C CYS A 384 -24.23 11.38 -30.36
N ASN A 385 -25.01 11.45 -31.44
CA ASN A 385 -25.40 10.31 -32.28
C ASN A 385 -25.94 9.12 -31.45
N LYS A 386 -26.80 9.41 -30.48
CA LYS A 386 -27.26 8.44 -29.46
C LYS A 386 -28.74 8.65 -29.16
N THR A 387 -29.60 7.84 -29.77
CA THR A 387 -31.07 7.90 -29.60
C THR A 387 -31.56 7.34 -28.27
N THR A 388 -30.68 6.67 -27.50
CA THR A 388 -31.00 6.11 -26.19
C THR A 388 -31.03 7.16 -25.07
N ILE A 389 -30.54 8.38 -25.30
CA ILE A 389 -30.59 9.47 -24.32
C ILE A 389 -32.04 9.98 -24.29
N THR A 390 -32.75 9.78 -23.19
CA THR A 390 -34.16 10.19 -23.03
C THR A 390 -34.32 11.35 -22.04
N SER A 391 -33.35 11.51 -21.14
CA SER A 391 -33.22 12.62 -20.20
C SER A 391 -31.78 13.17 -20.20
N PHE A 392 -31.60 14.41 -19.77
CA PHE A 392 -30.28 14.96 -19.47
C PHE A 392 -29.57 14.19 -18.35
N ASP A 393 -30.31 13.42 -17.54
CA ASP A 393 -29.75 12.54 -16.52
C ASP A 393 -29.08 11.27 -17.11
N ASP A 394 -29.35 10.95 -18.37
CA ASP A 394 -28.74 9.80 -19.07
C ASP A 394 -27.34 10.13 -19.64
N LEU A 395 -26.93 11.40 -19.55
CA LEU A 395 -25.68 11.88 -20.13
C LEU A 395 -24.48 11.40 -19.32
N ALA A 396 -23.47 10.90 -20.03
CA ALA A 396 -22.16 10.62 -19.47
C ALA A 396 -21.18 11.75 -19.81
N PHE A 397 -20.01 11.74 -19.16
CA PHE A 397 -18.94 12.73 -19.40
C PHE A 397 -18.57 12.92 -20.88
N GLY A 398 -18.53 11.81 -21.64
CA GLY A 398 -18.23 11.85 -23.08
C GLY A 398 -19.35 12.47 -23.92
N ASP A 399 -20.59 12.49 -23.41
CA ASP A 399 -21.72 13.14 -24.08
C ASP A 399 -21.63 14.66 -23.92
N TYR A 400 -21.25 15.17 -22.73
CA TYR A 400 -21.01 16.60 -22.51
C TYR A 400 -19.92 17.13 -23.45
N GLN A 401 -18.81 16.40 -23.56
CA GLN A 401 -17.70 16.77 -24.41
C GLN A 401 -18.11 16.87 -25.88
N ARG A 402 -18.86 15.88 -26.40
CA ARG A 402 -19.37 15.90 -27.78
C ARG A 402 -20.26 17.12 -28.07
N VAL A 403 -21.16 17.46 -27.14
CA VAL A 403 -22.04 18.63 -27.30
C VAL A 403 -21.22 19.92 -27.30
N LEU A 404 -20.30 20.07 -26.34
CA LEU A 404 -19.52 21.30 -26.16
C LEU A 404 -18.39 21.46 -27.20
N GLU A 405 -17.93 20.38 -27.82
CA GLU A 405 -17.00 20.40 -28.95
C GLU A 405 -17.62 20.87 -30.26
N ASN A 406 -18.96 20.83 -30.38
CA ASN A 406 -19.65 21.39 -31.52
C ASN A 406 -19.64 22.92 -31.46
N LYS A 407 -19.31 23.59 -32.57
CA LYS A 407 -19.13 25.05 -32.58
C LYS A 407 -20.45 25.80 -32.42
N ASP A 408 -21.48 25.37 -33.15
CA ASP A 408 -22.77 26.04 -33.14
C ASP A 408 -23.47 25.87 -31.77
N ALA A 409 -23.34 24.68 -31.17
CA ALA A 409 -23.82 24.42 -29.82
C ALA A 409 -23.05 25.28 -28.79
N TRP A 410 -21.72 25.38 -28.91
CA TRP A 410 -20.92 26.22 -28.03
C TRP A 410 -21.32 27.71 -28.11
N ASP A 411 -21.47 28.24 -29.33
CA ASP A 411 -21.83 29.63 -29.57
C ASP A 411 -23.23 29.95 -28.97
N THR A 412 -24.12 28.95 -28.89
CA THR A 412 -25.45 29.08 -28.26
C THR A 412 -25.39 29.30 -26.75
N LEU A 413 -24.33 28.85 -26.06
CA LEU A 413 -24.16 29.07 -24.62
C LEU A 413 -23.85 30.54 -24.29
N GLY A 414 -23.32 31.30 -25.25
CA GLY A 414 -22.98 32.72 -25.06
C GLY A 414 -21.85 32.97 -24.06
N TRP A 415 -21.03 31.97 -23.76
CA TRP A 415 -19.96 32.10 -22.77
C TRP A 415 -18.76 32.87 -23.31
N PRO A 416 -18.23 33.87 -22.58
CA PRO A 416 -17.04 34.62 -22.97
C PRO A 416 -15.75 33.87 -22.58
N VAL A 417 -15.67 32.57 -22.88
CA VAL A 417 -14.53 31.71 -22.56
C VAL A 417 -14.06 30.95 -23.79
N ASP A 418 -12.75 30.70 -23.88
CA ASP A 418 -12.19 29.97 -25.01
C ASP A 418 -12.61 28.49 -25.00
N ARG A 419 -13.23 28.05 -26.09
CA ARG A 419 -13.77 26.69 -26.24
C ARG A 419 -12.69 25.63 -26.16
N ALA A 420 -11.58 25.80 -26.88
CA ALA A 420 -10.53 24.79 -26.96
C ALA A 420 -9.90 24.54 -25.58
N THR A 421 -9.64 25.61 -24.84
CA THR A 421 -9.11 25.55 -23.47
C THR A 421 -10.10 24.90 -22.51
N PHE A 422 -11.39 25.20 -22.63
CA PHE A 422 -12.43 24.58 -21.81
C PHE A 422 -12.54 23.08 -22.05
N ILE A 423 -12.58 22.64 -23.31
CA ILE A 423 -12.65 21.21 -23.65
C ILE A 423 -11.40 20.46 -23.21
N SER A 424 -10.21 21.05 -23.40
CA SER A 424 -8.96 20.46 -22.90
C SER A 424 -8.99 20.26 -21.38
N ARG A 425 -9.58 21.20 -20.63
CA ARG A 425 -9.77 21.05 -19.18
C ARG A 425 -10.79 19.96 -18.85
N LEU A 426 -11.89 19.86 -19.60
CA LEU A 426 -12.91 18.83 -19.40
C LEU A 426 -12.34 17.42 -19.63
N GLU A 427 -11.46 17.24 -20.62
CA GLU A 427 -10.76 15.98 -20.87
C GLU A 427 -9.81 15.63 -19.71
N ALA A 428 -9.05 16.61 -19.19
CA ALA A 428 -8.20 16.38 -18.01
C ALA A 428 -9.05 15.92 -16.78
N ILE A 429 -10.23 16.51 -16.60
CA ILE A 429 -11.18 16.12 -15.55
C ILE A 429 -11.74 14.70 -15.79
N ARG A 430 -12.01 14.32 -17.03
CA ARG A 430 -12.44 12.94 -17.37
C ARG A 430 -11.39 11.91 -16.93
N LEU A 431 -10.09 12.21 -17.12
CA LEU A 431 -9.00 11.35 -16.67
C LEU A 431 -8.92 11.27 -15.14
N ILE A 432 -9.10 12.40 -14.43
CA ILE A 432 -9.20 12.43 -12.96
C ILE A 432 -10.38 11.58 -12.49
N ARG A 433 -11.56 11.72 -13.12
CA ARG A 433 -12.75 10.91 -12.80
C ARG A 433 -12.46 9.43 -12.91
N ASN A 434 -11.85 8.99 -14.00
CA ASN A 434 -11.55 7.56 -14.18
C ASN A 434 -10.65 7.05 -13.05
N LYS A 435 -9.58 7.80 -12.70
CA LYS A 435 -8.72 7.46 -11.57
C LYS A 435 -9.46 7.41 -10.25
N VAL A 436 -10.35 8.37 -9.98
CA VAL A 436 -11.17 8.41 -8.76
C VAL A 436 -12.11 7.20 -8.69
N MET A 437 -12.73 6.81 -9.81
CA MET A 437 -13.68 5.69 -9.85
C MET A 437 -13.03 4.31 -9.67
N HIS A 438 -11.73 4.19 -9.95
CA HIS A 438 -10.93 3.04 -9.51
C HIS A 438 -10.51 3.32 -8.07
N PHE A 439 -11.16 2.69 -7.08
CA PHE A 439 -10.92 2.90 -5.64
C PHE A 439 -9.46 2.57 -5.25
N HIS A 440 -8.54 3.49 -5.53
CA HIS A 440 -7.14 3.37 -5.19
C HIS A 440 -6.93 3.68 -3.71
N PRO A 441 -6.01 2.97 -3.03
CA PRO A 441 -5.71 3.19 -1.61
C PRO A 441 -5.00 4.53 -1.34
N ASP A 442 -4.46 5.16 -2.38
CA ASP A 442 -3.73 6.42 -2.27
C ASP A 442 -4.58 7.60 -2.70
N PRO A 443 -4.40 8.77 -2.06
CA PRO A 443 -5.14 9.98 -2.41
C PRO A 443 -4.80 10.42 -3.83
N VAL A 444 -5.81 10.98 -4.50
CA VAL A 444 -5.63 11.64 -5.79
C VAL A 444 -4.68 12.82 -5.61
N PRO A 445 -3.82 13.15 -6.60
CA PRO A 445 -2.95 14.31 -6.52
C PRO A 445 -3.67 15.58 -6.04
N GLU A 446 -3.08 16.33 -5.11
CA GLU A 446 -3.70 17.52 -4.50
C GLU A 446 -4.15 18.55 -5.54
N ASP A 447 -3.38 18.69 -6.62
CA ASP A 447 -3.69 19.61 -7.71
C ASP A 447 -4.99 19.23 -8.43
N ALA A 448 -5.40 17.96 -8.41
CA ALA A 448 -6.63 17.48 -9.03
C ALA A 448 -7.87 18.06 -8.33
N VAL A 449 -7.90 18.05 -6.99
CA VAL A 449 -9.03 18.63 -6.23
C VAL A 449 -9.16 20.12 -6.51
N ASP A 450 -8.03 20.83 -6.53
CA ASP A 450 -8.02 22.24 -6.85
C ASP A 450 -8.42 22.53 -8.30
N GLN A 451 -8.04 21.68 -9.25
CA GLN A 451 -8.52 21.75 -10.63
C GLN A 451 -10.04 21.60 -10.71
N LEU A 452 -10.62 20.63 -9.99
CA LEU A 452 -12.06 20.41 -9.92
C LEU A 452 -12.78 21.62 -9.31
N ARG A 453 -12.31 22.12 -8.15
CA ARG A 453 -12.89 23.31 -7.49
C ARG A 453 -12.87 24.53 -8.40
N ARG A 454 -11.74 24.81 -9.05
CA ARG A 454 -11.60 25.94 -9.99
C ARG A 454 -12.56 25.81 -11.18
N PHE A 455 -12.74 24.60 -11.69
CA PHE A 455 -13.66 24.37 -12.80
C PHE A 455 -15.14 24.46 -12.37
N ASN A 456 -15.51 23.93 -11.21
CA ASN A 456 -16.84 24.13 -10.62
C ASN A 456 -17.14 25.63 -10.41
N ALA A 457 -16.19 26.39 -9.87
CA ALA A 457 -16.33 27.84 -9.74
C ALA A 457 -16.54 28.54 -11.10
N LEU A 458 -15.85 28.09 -12.16
CA LEU A 458 -16.06 28.57 -13.53
C LEU A 458 -17.48 28.27 -14.01
N LEU A 459 -17.95 27.02 -13.85
CA LEU A 459 -19.30 26.62 -14.22
C LEU A 459 -20.35 27.43 -13.46
N HIS A 460 -20.20 27.60 -12.14
CA HIS A 460 -21.11 28.42 -11.34
C HIS A 460 -21.18 29.87 -11.77
N LYS A 461 -20.06 30.44 -12.23
CA LYS A 461 -20.01 31.82 -12.73
C LYS A 461 -20.80 31.99 -14.03
N TYR A 462 -20.78 31.00 -14.93
CA TYR A 462 -21.38 31.10 -16.26
C TYR A 462 -22.67 30.29 -16.45
N ARG A 463 -23.11 29.51 -15.46
CA ARG A 463 -24.37 28.75 -15.54
C ARG A 463 -25.60 29.66 -15.57
N ASN A 464 -25.55 30.82 -14.91
CA ASN A 464 -26.65 31.77 -14.98
C ASN A 464 -26.43 32.68 -16.20
N PRO A 465 -27.43 32.81 -17.11
CA PRO A 465 -27.36 33.82 -18.15
C PRO A 465 -27.27 35.21 -17.51
N ALA A 466 -26.50 36.10 -18.14
CA ALA A 466 -26.44 37.51 -17.76
C ALA A 466 -27.79 38.21 -17.96
#